data_AF-A0A1F4QK01-F1
#
_entry.id   AF-A0A1F4QK01-F1
#
_cell.length_a   1.000
_cell.length_b   1.000
_cell.length_c   1.000
_cell.angle_alpha   90.00
_cell.angle_beta   90.00
_cell.angle_gamma   90.00
#
_symmetry.space_group_name_H-M   'P 1'
#
loop_
_entity.id
_entity.type
_entity.pdbx_description
1 polymer ?
#
loop_
_entity_poly.entity_id
_entity_poly.type
_entity_poly.pdbx_seq_one_letter_code
_entity_poly.pdbx_strand_id
1 'polypeptide(L)'
;MARIATVSADRAEGLQLQLLQKSKSLYGGVLPGIRQILLFDPDLAVPASQMYQHLNLRKDSPLTRLQREMVAAVVNGLIGGAP
;
A
#
# COMPACT_ATOMS: atom_id res chain seq x y z
N MET A 1 -5.29 -14.49 2.07
CA MET A 1 -4.54 -13.77 3.12
C MET A 1 -3.11 -14.31 3.17
N ALA A 2 -2.14 -13.46 3.51
CA ALA A 2 -0.74 -13.87 3.55
C ALA A 2 -0.48 -14.84 4.72
N ARG A 3 0.52 -15.73 4.59
CA ARG A 3 0.92 -16.70 5.63
C ARG A 3 1.94 -16.11 6.62
N ILE A 4 1.86 -14.81 6.87
CA ILE A 4 2.77 -14.04 7.72
C ILE A 4 1.95 -13.17 8.66
N ALA A 5 2.61 -12.58 9.67
CA ALA A 5 1.94 -11.69 10.61
C ALA A 5 1.32 -10.48 9.88
N THR A 6 0.09 -10.15 10.26
CA THR A 6 -0.66 -9.01 9.73
C THR A 6 -1.35 -8.27 10.86
N VAL A 7 -1.49 -6.96 10.71
CA VAL A 7 -2.26 -6.12 11.63
C VAL A 7 -3.69 -5.98 11.10
N SER A 8 -4.65 -6.43 11.90
CA SER A 8 -6.07 -6.19 11.66
C SER A 8 -6.50 -4.84 12.25
N ALA A 9 -7.57 -4.26 11.73
CA ALA A 9 -7.96 -2.89 12.10
C ALA A 9 -8.39 -2.74 13.57
N ASP A 10 -8.84 -3.82 14.19
CA ASP A 10 -9.23 -3.95 15.59
C ASP A 10 -8.03 -4.11 16.55
N ARG A 11 -6.83 -4.40 16.03
CA ARG A 11 -5.61 -4.63 16.84
C ARG A 11 -4.52 -3.56 16.65
N ALA A 12 -4.77 -2.57 15.79
CA ALA A 12 -3.79 -1.53 15.50
C ALA A 12 -3.73 -0.51 16.66
N GLU A 13 -2.54 -0.26 17.18
CA GLU A 13 -2.32 0.69 18.28
C GLU A 13 -1.24 1.72 17.92
N GLY A 14 -1.20 2.85 18.65
CA GLY A 14 -0.17 3.88 18.50
C GLY A 14 0.06 4.32 17.04
N LEU A 15 1.30 4.19 16.58
CA LEU A 15 1.71 4.57 15.21
C LEU A 15 1.01 3.73 14.13
N GLN A 16 0.73 2.45 14.40
CA GLN A 16 0.03 1.57 13.44
C GLN A 16 -1.39 2.08 13.19
N LEU A 17 -2.08 2.53 14.24
CA LEU A 17 -3.43 3.09 14.13
C LEU A 17 -3.43 4.36 13.26
N GLN A 18 -2.44 5.24 13.45
CA GLN A 18 -2.31 6.46 12.63
C GLN A 18 -2.07 6.13 11.16
N LEU A 19 -1.16 5.21 10.86
CA LEU A 19 -0.87 4.74 9.51
C LEU A 19 -2.08 4.05 8.87
N LEU A 20 -2.84 3.28 9.65
CA LEU A 20 -4.08 2.64 9.22
C LEU A 20 -5.15 3.66 8.85
N GLN A 21 -5.39 4.66 9.68
CA GLN A 21 -6.37 5.72 9.42
C GLN A 21 -6.01 6.51 8.17
N LYS A 22 -4.73 6.87 8.02
CA LYS A 22 -4.21 7.52 6.81
C LYS A 22 -4.37 6.64 5.57
N SER A 23 -4.20 5.32 5.70
CA SER A 23 -4.45 4.40 4.60
C SER A 23 -5.93 4.38 4.23
N LYS A 24 -6.84 4.26 5.20
CA LYS A 24 -8.29 4.25 4.94
C LYS A 24 -8.75 5.52 4.23
N SER A 25 -8.25 6.70 4.60
CA SER A 25 -8.63 7.94 3.92
C SER A 25 -8.19 7.98 2.45
N LEU A 26 -7.05 7.36 2.11
CA LEU A 26 -6.55 7.28 0.73
C LEU A 26 -7.34 6.31 -0.16
N TYR A 27 -7.95 5.28 0.42
CA TYR A 27 -8.63 4.20 -0.29
C TYR A 27 -10.14 4.12 -0.01
N GLY A 28 -10.77 5.25 0.34
CA GLY A 28 -12.24 5.33 0.49
C GLY A 28 -12.80 4.45 1.62
N GLY A 29 -12.05 4.32 2.72
CA GLY A 29 -12.44 3.53 3.90
C GLY A 29 -11.92 2.08 3.91
N VAL A 30 -11.37 1.59 2.78
CA VAL A 30 -10.83 0.23 2.66
C VAL A 30 -9.39 0.17 3.14
N LEU A 31 -9.00 -0.94 3.80
CA LEU A 31 -7.62 -1.24 4.14
C LEU A 31 -7.07 -2.33 3.19
N PRO A 32 -6.23 -1.97 2.20
CA PRO A 32 -5.63 -2.93 1.28
C PRO A 32 -4.87 -4.05 2.02
N GLY A 33 -4.88 -5.27 1.48
CA GLY A 33 -4.19 -6.42 2.10
C GLY A 33 -2.70 -6.18 2.33
N ILE A 34 -2.00 -5.55 1.37
CA ILE A 34 -0.58 -5.19 1.51
C ILE A 34 -0.33 -4.22 2.68
N ARG A 35 -1.31 -3.37 3.01
CA ARG A 35 -1.21 -2.46 4.16
C ARG A 35 -1.33 -3.23 5.47
N GLN A 36 -2.16 -4.25 5.56
CA GLN A 36 -2.26 -5.11 6.74
C GLN A 36 -0.93 -5.83 7.04
N ILE A 37 -0.19 -6.19 5.99
CA ILE A 37 1.16 -6.78 6.12
C ILE A 37 2.16 -5.72 6.58
N LEU A 38 2.25 -4.59 5.85
CA LEU A 38 3.26 -3.56 6.13
C LEU A 38 3.08 -2.92 7.51
N LEU A 39 1.84 -2.73 7.98
CA LEU A 39 1.57 -2.11 9.28
C LEU A 39 2.14 -2.88 10.47
N PHE A 40 2.50 -4.15 10.29
CA PHE A 40 3.16 -4.94 11.34
C PHE A 40 4.51 -4.32 11.74
N ASP A 41 5.25 -3.76 10.79
CA ASP A 41 6.55 -3.14 10.99
C ASP A 41 6.55 -1.70 10.46
N PRO A 42 6.42 -0.69 11.35
CA PRO A 42 6.43 0.71 10.94
C PRO A 42 7.71 1.16 10.23
N ASP A 43 8.86 0.59 10.58
CA ASP A 43 10.16 0.93 9.96
C ASP A 43 10.21 0.47 8.50
N LEU A 44 9.41 -0.54 8.15
CA LEU A 44 9.16 -0.94 6.75
C LEU A 44 7.98 -0.18 6.12
N ALA A 45 6.90 0.04 6.87
CA ALA A 45 5.66 0.64 6.37
C ALA A 45 5.86 2.07 5.86
N VAL A 46 6.65 2.86 6.59
CA VAL A 46 6.90 4.27 6.27
C VAL A 46 7.66 4.42 4.95
N PRO A 47 8.86 3.84 4.76
CA PRO A 47 9.59 3.97 3.50
C PRO A 47 8.83 3.35 2.33
N ALA A 48 8.17 2.19 2.51
CA ALA A 48 7.35 1.58 1.46
C ALA A 48 6.20 2.52 1.02
N SER A 49 5.57 3.22 1.97
CA SER A 49 4.54 4.21 1.68
C SER A 49 5.09 5.42 0.93
N GLN A 50 6.27 5.90 1.31
CA GLN A 50 6.93 7.03 0.63
C GLN A 50 7.30 6.68 -0.81
N MET A 51 7.85 5.49 -1.04
CA MET A 51 8.13 5.01 -2.40
C MET A 51 6.85 4.92 -3.24
N TYR A 52 5.79 4.31 -2.70
CA TYR A 52 4.52 4.20 -3.42
C TYR A 52 3.91 5.58 -3.73
N GLN A 53 4.01 6.52 -2.80
CA GLN A 53 3.56 7.90 -3.03
C GLN A 53 4.35 8.57 -4.14
N HIS A 54 5.68 8.46 -4.10
CA HIS A 54 6.56 9.08 -5.08
C HIS A 54 6.41 8.48 -6.48
N LEU A 55 6.28 7.15 -6.57
CA LEU A 55 6.22 6.44 -7.84
C LEU A 55 4.78 6.44 -8.41
N ASN A 56 3.77 6.03 -7.63
CA ASN A 56 2.42 5.81 -8.15
C ASN A 56 1.45 6.98 -7.96
N LEU A 57 1.60 7.80 -6.91
CA LEU A 57 0.58 8.79 -6.53
C LEU A 57 0.96 10.24 -6.80
N ARG A 58 2.24 10.55 -7.04
CA ARG A 58 2.75 11.90 -7.31
C ARG A 58 2.01 12.54 -8.49
N LYS A 59 1.60 13.80 -8.32
CA LYS A 59 0.80 14.54 -9.32
C LYS A 59 1.66 15.07 -10.48
N ASP A 60 2.92 15.37 -10.22
CA ASP A 60 3.94 15.92 -11.12
C ASP A 60 4.81 14.83 -11.77
N SER A 61 4.30 13.61 -11.89
CA SER A 61 5.00 12.56 -12.65
C SER A 61 4.84 12.79 -14.16
N PRO A 62 5.84 12.44 -14.99
CA PRO A 62 5.73 12.52 -16.44
C PRO A 62 4.70 11.53 -17.03
N LEU A 63 4.41 10.44 -16.31
CA LEU A 63 3.33 9.52 -16.64
C LEU A 63 2.03 9.96 -15.97
N THR A 64 0.89 9.72 -16.61
CA THR A 64 -0.43 9.84 -15.98
C THR A 64 -0.64 8.73 -14.95
N ARG A 65 -1.58 8.92 -14.01
CA ARG A 65 -1.92 7.88 -13.03
C ARG A 65 -2.34 6.57 -13.68
N LEU A 66 -3.14 6.65 -14.75
CA LEU A 66 -3.58 5.47 -15.50
C LEU A 66 -2.39 4.72 -16.13
N GLN A 67 -1.45 5.43 -16.77
CA GLN A 67 -0.27 4.80 -17.36
C GLN A 67 0.59 4.09 -16.32
N ARG A 68 0.74 4.65 -15.12
CA ARG A 68 1.48 3.99 -14.03
C ARG A 68 0.77 2.72 -13.55
N GLU A 69 -0.55 2.74 -13.44
CA GLU A 69 -1.33 1.55 -13.11
C GLU A 69 -1.26 0.49 -14.23
N MET A 70 -1.22 0.89 -15.50
CA MET A 70 -1.00 -0.04 -16.62
C MET A 70 0.36 -0.73 -16.51
N VAL A 71 1.43 0.01 -16.22
CA VAL A 71 2.77 -0.57 -15.99
C VAL A 71 2.72 -1.54 -14.81
N ALA A 72 2.11 -1.14 -13.69
CA ALA A 72 1.98 -2.00 -12.51
C ALA A 72 1.21 -3.28 -12.82
N ALA A 73 0.10 -3.21 -13.58
CA ALA A 73 -0.69 -4.37 -13.97
C ALA A 73 0.10 -5.34 -14.85
N VAL A 74 0.81 -4.84 -15.87
CA VAL A 74 1.65 -5.67 -16.75
C VAL A 74 2.77 -6.35 -15.98
N VAL A 75 3.51 -5.59 -15.16
CA VAL A 75 4.61 -6.15 -14.36
C VAL A 75 4.09 -7.19 -13.36
N ASN A 76 2.97 -6.91 -12.70
CA ASN A 76 2.33 -7.87 -11.79
C ASN A 76 1.92 -9.16 -12.52
N GLY A 77 1.41 -9.07 -13.75
CA GLY A 77 1.12 -10.26 -14.57
C GLY A 77 2.37 -11.06 -14.91
N LEU A 78 3.47 -10.40 -15.28
CA LEU A 78 4.73 -11.05 -15.63
C LEU A 78 5.38 -11.80 -14.46
N ILE A 79 5.23 -11.31 -13.23
CA ILE A 79 5.77 -11.97 -12.04
C ILE A 79 4.80 -12.97 -11.39
N GLY A 80 3.62 -13.19 -11.98
CA GLY A 80 2.57 -14.04 -11.39
C GLY A 80 1.99 -13.47 -10.09
N GLY A 81 2.03 -12.14 -9.92
CA GLY A 81 1.51 -11.43 -8.75
C GLY A 81 0.05 -10.95 -8.90
N ALA A 82 -0.47 -10.94 -10.13
CA ALA A 82 -1.90 -10.88 -10.36
C ALA A 82 -2.54 -12.25 -10.05
N PRO A 83 -3.80 -12.31 -9.55
CA PRO A 83 -4.53 -13.57 -9.47
C PRO A 83 -4.69 -14.23 -10.85
#